data_AF-A0A2E6TZP9-F1
#
_entry.id   AF-A0A2E6TZP9-F1
#
_cell.length_a   1.000
_cell.length_b   1.000
_cell.length_c   1.000
_cell.angle_alpha   90.00
_cell.angle_beta   90.00
_cell.angle_gamma   90.00
#
_symmetry.space_group_name_H-M   'P 1'
#
loop_
_entity.id
_entity.type
_entity.pdbx_description
1 polymer ?
#
loop_
_entity_poly.entity_id
_entity_poly.type
_entity_poly.pdbx_seq_one_letter_code
_entity_poly.pdbx_strand_id
1 'polypeptide(L)'
;MNVDAIIYLLSIFVMAVFVGYYVVWSVTPALHTPLMSVTNAISSVIIVGALIAIGADVSADDQAGAMTRWLGFGAVILASINIFGGFLVTQRMLAMYRKKD
;
A
#
# COMPACT_ATOMS: atom_id res chain seq x y z
N MET A 1 21.10 8.50 -23.87
CA MET A 1 19.87 7.87 -24.35
C MET A 1 18.83 8.01 -23.26
N ASN A 2 17.85 8.88 -23.43
CA ASN A 2 16.71 8.94 -22.51
C ASN A 2 15.74 7.84 -22.95
N VAL A 3 15.61 6.82 -22.11
CA VAL A 3 14.54 5.83 -22.26
C VAL A 3 13.22 6.55 -21.94
N ASP A 4 12.19 6.36 -22.77
CA ASP A 4 10.88 6.96 -22.53
C ASP A 4 10.36 6.59 -21.13
N ALA A 5 9.78 7.56 -20.41
CA ALA A 5 9.34 7.38 -19.02
C ALA A 5 8.36 6.21 -18.87
N ILE A 6 7.52 5.98 -19.87
CA ILE A 6 6.59 4.85 -19.90
C ILE A 6 7.34 3.52 -19.97
N ILE A 7 8.33 3.40 -20.85
CA ILE A 7 9.15 2.18 -21.00
C ILE A 7 9.91 1.91 -19.69
N TYR A 8 10.45 2.96 -19.07
CA TYR A 8 11.13 2.87 -17.79
C TYR A 8 10.19 2.38 -16.67
N LEU A 9 9.04 3.01 -16.47
CA LEU A 9 8.06 2.61 -15.45
C LEU A 9 7.49 1.21 -15.70
N LEU A 10 7.24 0.86 -16.97
CA LEU A 10 6.77 -0.46 -17.36
C LEU A 10 7.82 -1.53 -17.05
N SER A 11 9.11 -1.24 -17.28
CA SER A 11 10.20 -2.16 -16.94
C SER A 11 10.25 -2.43 -15.43
N ILE A 12 10.11 -1.39 -14.59
CA ILE A 12 10.05 -1.53 -13.14
C ILE A 12 8.83 -2.34 -12.73
N PHE A 13 7.66 -2.05 -13.31
CA PHE A 13 6.43 -2.78 -13.02
C PHE A 13 6.56 -4.28 -13.31
N VAL A 14 7.06 -4.64 -14.50
CA VAL A 14 7.25 -6.05 -14.88
C VAL A 14 8.25 -6.73 -13.94
N MET A 15 9.37 -6.08 -13.62
CA MET A 15 10.35 -6.63 -12.68
C MET A 15 9.78 -6.81 -11.27
N ALA A 16 8.95 -5.86 -10.79
CA ALA A 16 8.27 -5.97 -9.50
C ALA A 16 7.28 -7.15 -9.46
N VAL A 17 6.58 -7.44 -10.56
CA VAL A 17 5.69 -8.61 -10.67
C VAL A 17 6.49 -9.92 -10.53
N PHE A 18 7.62 -10.04 -11.23
CA PHE A 18 8.49 -11.21 -11.09
C PHE A 18 8.97 -11.39 -9.65
N VAL A 19 9.47 -10.31 -9.03
CA VAL A 19 9.91 -10.35 -7.63
C VAL A 19 8.77 -10.77 -6.71
N GLY A 20 7.59 -10.18 -6.85
CA GLY A 20 6.41 -10.53 -6.04
C GLY A 20 6.01 -12.00 -6.16
N TYR A 21 6.04 -12.55 -7.38
CA TYR A 21 5.75 -13.96 -7.63
C TYR A 21 6.73 -14.89 -6.87
N TYR A 22 8.04 -14.68 -7.01
CA TYR A 22 9.04 -15.50 -6.34
C TYR A 22 9.00 -15.37 -4.82
N VAL A 23 8.73 -14.15 -4.30
CA VAL A 23 8.60 -13.91 -2.86
C VAL A 23 7.43 -14.70 -2.28
N VAL A 24 6.24 -14.64 -2.91
CA VAL A 24 5.05 -15.35 -2.43
C VAL A 24 5.19 -16.86 -2.59
N TRP A 25 5.83 -17.35 -3.65
CA TRP A 25 6.04 -18.79 -3.85
C TRP A 25 6.97 -19.41 -2.78
N SER A 26 7.85 -18.61 -2.19
CA SER A 26 8.84 -19.07 -1.21
C SER A 26 8.34 -19.15 0.24
N VAL A 27 7.06 -18.90 0.49
CA VAL A 27 6.50 -18.92 1.86
C VAL A 27 6.08 -20.32 2.32
N THR A 28 6.29 -20.61 3.60
CA THR A 28 5.83 -21.86 4.22
C THR A 28 4.29 -21.95 4.20
N PRO A 29 3.67 -23.10 3.89
CA PRO A 29 2.21 -23.22 3.76
C PRO A 29 1.40 -22.74 4.99
N ALA A 30 1.95 -22.93 6.19
CA ALA A 30 1.32 -22.49 7.43
C ALA A 30 1.20 -20.95 7.55
N LEU A 31 1.94 -20.18 6.75
CA LEU A 31 2.00 -18.72 6.81
C LEU A 31 1.14 -18.03 5.73
N HIS A 32 0.42 -18.75 4.87
CA HIS A 32 -0.41 -18.11 3.84
C HIS A 32 -1.51 -17.20 4.41
N THR A 33 -2.12 -17.57 5.53
CA THR A 33 -3.14 -16.72 6.20
C THR A 33 -2.52 -15.44 6.80
N PRO A 34 -1.41 -15.52 7.57
CA PRO A 34 -0.64 -14.33 7.95
C PRO A 34 -0.17 -13.49 6.75
N LEU A 35 0.29 -14.13 5.67
CA LEU A 35 0.75 -13.45 4.46
C LEU A 35 -0.38 -12.64 3.82
N MET A 36 -1.59 -13.21 3.73
CA MET A 36 -2.76 -12.51 3.20
C MET A 36 -3.05 -11.23 4.01
N SER A 37 -2.94 -11.31 5.35
CA SER A 37 -3.09 -10.15 6.24
C SER A 37 -2.00 -9.10 6.00
N VAL A 38 -0.74 -9.51 5.83
CA VAL A 38 0.38 -8.60 5.51
C VAL A 38 0.14 -7.91 4.17
N THR A 39 -0.24 -8.64 3.13
CA THR A 39 -0.47 -8.05 1.80
C THR A 39 -1.62 -7.06 1.81
N ASN A 40 -2.64 -7.27 2.66
CA ASN A 40 -3.69 -6.28 2.88
C ASN A 40 -3.13 -5.01 3.51
N ALA A 41 -2.31 -5.12 4.56
CA ALA A 41 -1.66 -3.96 5.17
C ALA A 41 -0.74 -3.20 4.19
N ILE A 42 0.05 -3.91 3.38
CA ILE A 42 0.97 -3.32 2.38
C ILE A 42 0.21 -2.60 1.26
N SER A 43 -1.00 -3.07 0.90
CA SER A 43 -1.83 -2.40 -0.11
C SER A 43 -2.17 -0.95 0.25
N SER A 44 -2.02 -0.57 1.52
CA SER A 44 -2.17 0.80 2.00
C SER A 44 -1.13 1.81 1.48
N VAL A 45 -0.25 1.42 0.56
CA VAL A 45 0.63 2.35 -0.19
C VAL A 45 -0.16 3.48 -0.87
N ILE A 46 -1.46 3.31 -1.08
CA ILE A 46 -2.41 4.34 -1.50
C ILE A 46 -2.36 5.63 -0.66
N ILE A 47 -1.87 5.57 0.60
CA ILE A 47 -1.69 6.75 1.45
C ILE A 47 -0.77 7.80 0.80
N VAL A 48 0.21 7.37 0.00
CA VAL A 48 1.09 8.29 -0.74
C VAL A 48 0.28 9.14 -1.73
N GLY A 49 -0.63 8.51 -2.47
CA GLY A 49 -1.53 9.21 -3.39
C GLY A 49 -2.49 10.15 -2.65
N ALA A 50 -3.01 9.74 -1.49
CA ALA A 50 -3.88 10.56 -0.67
C ALA A 50 -3.17 11.82 -0.14
N LEU A 51 -1.91 11.69 0.31
CA LEU A 51 -1.10 12.82 0.75
C LEU A 51 -0.78 13.79 -0.40
N ILE A 52 -0.48 13.26 -1.59
CA ILE A 52 -0.29 14.09 -2.79
C ILE A 52 -1.58 14.85 -3.14
N ALA A 53 -2.75 14.21 -3.05
CA ALA A 53 -4.03 14.85 -3.32
C ALA A 53 -4.36 16.00 -2.34
N ILE A 54 -4.00 15.85 -1.06
CA ILE A 54 -4.17 16.92 -0.06
C ILE A 54 -3.18 18.07 -0.31
N GLY A 55 -1.93 17.74 -0.63
CA GLY A 55 -0.85 18.70 -0.88
C GLY A 55 -0.85 19.30 -2.29
N ALA A 56 -1.76 18.86 -3.17
CA ALA A 56 -1.88 19.42 -4.50
C ALA A 56 -2.35 20.87 -4.40
N ASP A 57 -1.57 21.77 -4.99
CA ASP A 57 -1.83 23.22 -5.02
C ASP A 57 -2.91 23.55 -6.07
N VAL A 58 -4.07 22.88 -5.94
CA VAL A 58 -5.25 23.19 -6.74
C VAL A 58 -5.76 24.52 -6.22
N SER A 59 -5.72 25.54 -7.07
CA SER A 59 -6.18 26.91 -6.80
C SER A 59 -7.44 26.87 -5.94
N ALA A 60 -7.35 27.42 -4.72
CA ALA A 60 -8.40 27.35 -3.70
C ALA A 60 -9.72 28.03 -4.12
N ASP A 61 -9.73 28.68 -5.28
CA ASP A 61 -10.85 29.43 -5.85
C ASP A 61 -11.79 28.55 -6.70
N ASP A 62 -11.44 27.28 -6.94
CA ASP A 62 -12.26 26.35 -7.70
C ASP A 62 -12.92 25.31 -6.78
N GLN A 63 -14.23 25.06 -6.94
CA GLN A 63 -14.97 24.09 -6.11
C GLN A 63 -14.35 22.68 -6.20
N ALA A 64 -13.68 22.38 -7.31
CA ALA A 64 -12.93 21.14 -7.53
C ALA A 64 -11.73 20.96 -6.56
N GLY A 65 -11.06 22.06 -6.18
CA GLY A 65 -9.92 22.03 -5.26
C GLY A 65 -10.33 21.68 -3.83
N ALA A 66 -11.46 22.23 -3.37
CA ALA A 66 -12.03 21.91 -2.06
C ALA A 66 -12.45 20.43 -1.97
N MET A 67 -13.10 19.91 -3.01
CA MET A 67 -13.50 18.50 -3.06
C MET A 67 -12.30 17.54 -3.07
N THR A 68 -11.23 17.87 -3.82
CA THR A 68 -10.00 17.07 -3.85
C THR A 68 -9.36 16.97 -2.47
N ARG A 69 -9.29 18.08 -1.72
CA ARG A 69 -8.75 18.09 -0.35
C ARG A 69 -9.58 17.26 0.62
N TRP A 70 -10.91 17.36 0.57
CA TRP A 70 -11.79 16.56 1.42
C TRP A 70 -11.73 15.06 1.11
N LEU A 71 -11.71 14.70 -0.17
CA LEU A 71 -11.53 13.31 -0.60
C LEU A 71 -10.15 12.77 -0.20
N GLY A 72 -9.09 13.57 -0.37
CA GLY A 72 -7.75 13.22 0.08
C GLY A 72 -7.69 13.01 1.59
N PHE A 73 -8.30 13.90 2.39
CA PHE A 73 -8.40 13.76 3.83
C PHE A 73 -9.14 12.47 4.24
N GLY A 74 -10.29 12.19 3.62
CA GLY A 74 -11.02 10.94 3.82
C GLY A 74 -10.18 9.70 3.44
N ALA A 75 -9.46 9.77 2.32
CA ALA A 75 -8.58 8.71 1.86
C ALA A 75 -7.42 8.44 2.85
N VAL A 76 -6.83 9.47 3.45
CA VAL A 76 -5.81 9.31 4.49
C VAL A 76 -6.36 8.59 5.72
N ILE A 77 -7.59 8.92 6.16
CA ILE A 77 -8.23 8.23 7.29
C ILE A 77 -8.44 6.75 6.97
N LEU A 78 -9.04 6.44 5.81
CA LEU A 78 -9.30 5.07 5.40
C LEU A 78 -8.01 4.26 5.22
N ALA A 79 -7.00 4.85 4.59
CA ALA A 79 -5.68 4.22 4.44
C ALA A 79 -5.04 3.96 5.81
N SER A 80 -5.11 4.92 6.73
CA SER A 80 -4.57 4.76 8.09
C SER A 80 -5.24 3.60 8.82
N ILE A 81 -6.57 3.47 8.74
CA ILE A 81 -7.30 2.34 9.34
C ILE A 81 -6.80 1.01 8.78
N ASN A 82 -6.59 0.92 7.46
CA ASN A 82 -6.07 -0.30 6.83
C ASN A 82 -4.61 -0.61 7.25
N ILE A 83 -3.74 0.41 7.34
CA ILE A 83 -2.36 0.27 7.85
C ILE A 83 -2.38 -0.31 9.27
N PHE A 84 -2.99 0.41 10.20
CA PHE A 84 -2.96 0.02 11.62
C PHE A 84 -3.70 -1.29 11.87
N GLY A 85 -4.88 -1.47 11.27
CA GLY A 85 -5.66 -2.70 11.40
C GLY A 85 -4.93 -3.91 10.80
N GLY A 86 -4.39 -3.76 9.60
CA GLY A 86 -3.67 -4.81 8.89
C GLY A 86 -2.41 -5.26 9.62
N PHE A 87 -1.59 -4.33 10.10
CA PHE A 87 -0.37 -4.69 10.86
C PHE A 87 -0.68 -5.24 12.25
N LEU A 88 -1.70 -4.73 12.95
CA LEU A 88 -2.09 -5.25 14.27
C LEU A 88 -2.60 -6.69 14.18
N VAL A 89 -3.47 -6.99 13.21
CA VAL A 89 -3.99 -8.34 13.00
C VAL A 89 -2.86 -9.30 12.59
N THR A 90 -1.99 -8.86 11.68
CA THR A 90 -0.80 -9.63 11.29
C THR A 90 0.08 -9.97 12.50
N GLN A 91 0.35 -9.00 13.36
CA GLN A 91 1.18 -9.22 14.54
C GLN A 91 0.56 -10.25 15.48
N ARG A 92 -0.78 -10.18 15.69
CA ARG A 92 -1.50 -11.18 16.48
C ARG A 92 -1.44 -12.57 15.84
N MET A 93 -1.53 -12.65 14.52
CA MET A 93 -1.39 -13.92 13.79
C MET A 93 0.00 -14.52 13.94
N LEU A 94 1.06 -13.72 13.73
CA LEU A 94 2.45 -14.18 13.85
C LEU A 94 2.82 -14.52 15.30
N ALA A 95 2.25 -13.83 16.29
CA ALA A 95 2.47 -14.13 17.70
C ALA A 95 2.01 -15.54 18.08
N MET A 96 1.01 -16.11 17.40
CA MET A 96 0.56 -17.49 17.64
C MET A 96 1.59 -18.56 17.21
N TYR A 97 2.56 -18.20 16.37
CA TYR A 97 3.63 -19.11 15.92
C TYR A 97 4.92 -18.98 16.74
N ARG A 98 4.99 -18.01 17.67
CA ARG A 98 6.13 -17.91 18.59
C ARG A 98 6.01 -19.01 19.63
N LYS A 99 7.11 -19.72 19.89
CA LYS A 99 7.19 -20.62 21.05
C LYS A 99 6.92 -19.80 22.32
N LYS A 100 6.03 -20.31 23.17
CA LYS A 100 5.88 -19.83 24.55
C LYS A 100 7.16 -20.21 25.27
N ASP A 101 7.97 -19.21 25.60
CA ASP A 101 8.83 -19.30 26.78
C ASP A 101 7.94 -19.21 28.03
#